data_AF-A0A952KCN0-F1
#
_entry.id   AF-A0A952KCN0-F1
#
_cell.length_a   1.000
_cell.length_b   1.000
_cell.length_c   1.000
_cell.angle_alpha   90.00
_cell.angle_beta   90.00
_cell.angle_gamma   90.00
#
_symmetry.space_group_name_H-M   'P 1'
#
loop_
_entity.id
_entity.type
_entity.pdbx_description
1 polymer ?
#
loop_
_entity_poly.entity_id
_entity_poly.type
_entity_poly.pdbx_seq_one_letter_code
_entity_poly.pdbx_strand_id
1 'polypeptide(L)'
;SRGTQSAAYIATEATPAQGGPDGIVLTYTILTDPAGRAVPKMPMEKLTIPVLVVHHEQDGCKLCAFSETPQLMGLLAKTPRAELISVTGGQSKGDPCEAMAYHGYNGIEADVVGKISRWIITTK
;
A
#
# COMPACT_ATOMS: atom_id res chain seq x y z
N SER A 1 -7.34 -2.97 -0.62
CA SER A 1 -7.30 -4.32 -1.19
C SER A 1 -6.77 -5.34 -0.20
N ARG A 2 -7.32 -6.55 -0.19
CA ARG A 2 -6.92 -7.62 0.74
C ARG A 2 -5.51 -8.16 0.49
N GLY A 3 -5.00 -8.08 -0.74
CA GLY A 3 -3.64 -8.54 -1.06
C GLY A 3 -2.55 -7.86 -0.22
N THR A 4 -2.76 -6.60 0.19
CA THR A 4 -1.81 -5.88 1.05
C THR A 4 -1.72 -6.49 2.45
N GLN A 5 -2.80 -7.10 2.95
CA GLN A 5 -2.79 -7.78 4.26
C GLN A 5 -1.87 -9.01 4.20
N SER A 6 -1.92 -9.79 3.12
CA SER A 6 -1.04 -10.95 2.91
C SER A 6 0.42 -10.55 2.75
N ALA A 7 0.70 -9.52 1.94
CA ALA A 7 2.06 -9.02 1.73
C ALA A 7 2.68 -8.44 3.02
N ALA A 8 1.89 -7.66 3.77
CA ALA A 8 2.32 -7.15 5.07
C ALA A 8 2.56 -8.28 6.08
N TYR A 9 1.66 -9.27 6.13
CA TYR A 9 1.79 -10.41 7.03
C TYR A 9 3.10 -11.16 6.80
N ILE A 10 3.38 -11.61 5.57
CA ILE A 10 4.61 -12.37 5.30
C ILE A 10 5.87 -11.55 5.60
N ALA A 11 5.87 -10.25 5.30
CA ALA A 11 6.98 -9.36 5.62
C ALA A 11 7.23 -9.22 7.13
N THR A 12 6.18 -9.32 7.95
CA THR A 12 6.32 -9.26 9.41
C THR A 12 6.74 -10.58 10.06
N GLU A 13 6.58 -11.71 9.37
CA GLU A 13 6.85 -13.05 9.90
C GLU A 13 8.19 -13.63 9.42
N ALA A 14 8.70 -13.19 8.26
CA ALA A 14 9.94 -13.70 7.68
C ALA A 14 10.86 -12.57 7.20
N THR A 15 12.09 -12.57 7.70
CA THR A 15 13.17 -11.71 7.16
C THR A 15 13.65 -12.22 5.79
N PRO A 16 14.35 -11.39 4.98
CA PRO A 16 14.95 -11.87 3.74
C PRO A 16 15.84 -13.11 3.92
N ALA A 17 16.60 -13.17 5.01
CA ALA A 17 17.45 -14.32 5.34
C ALA A 17 16.66 -15.62 5.62
N GLN A 18 15.37 -15.51 5.93
CA GLN A 18 14.45 -16.64 6.15
C GLN A 18 13.59 -16.93 4.91
N GLY A 19 13.88 -16.31 3.75
CA GLY A 19 13.08 -16.43 2.54
C GLY A 19 11.90 -15.46 2.47
N GLY A 20 11.87 -14.45 3.33
CA GLY A 20 10.93 -13.32 3.24
C GLY A 20 11.27 -12.36 2.08
N PRO A 21 10.38 -11.38 1.82
CA PRO A 21 10.59 -10.43 0.72
C PRO A 21 11.73 -9.45 1.01
N ASP A 22 12.49 -9.08 -0.02
CA ASP A 22 13.49 -7.99 0.06
C ASP A 22 12.87 -6.59 0.15
N GLY A 23 11.58 -6.47 -0.19
CA GLY A 23 10.80 -5.24 -0.14
C GLY A 23 9.35 -5.52 -0.52
N ILE A 24 8.43 -4.62 -0.14
CA ILE A 24 7.00 -4.77 -0.43
C ILE A 24 6.38 -3.49 -1.00
N VAL A 25 5.38 -3.67 -1.86
CA VAL A 25 4.54 -2.60 -2.40
C VAL A 25 3.10 -2.84 -1.96
N LEU A 26 2.46 -1.83 -1.37
CA LEU A 26 1.11 -1.90 -0.81
C LEU A 26 0.21 -0.89 -1.54
N THR A 27 -0.53 -1.36 -2.53
CA THR A 27 -1.48 -0.56 -3.31
C THR A 27 -2.88 -0.62 -2.68
N TYR A 28 -3.46 0.53 -2.35
CA TYR A 28 -4.73 0.66 -1.64
C TYR A 28 -4.76 -0.20 -0.38
N THR A 29 -3.88 0.08 0.56
CA THR A 29 -3.80 -0.69 1.79
C THR A 29 -5.12 -0.67 2.55
N ILE A 30 -5.56 -1.84 3.04
CA ILE A 30 -6.64 -1.89 4.04
C ILE A 30 -6.09 -1.32 5.35
N LEU A 31 -6.44 -0.07 5.62
CA LEU A 31 -6.01 0.72 6.78
C LEU A 31 -6.94 0.52 7.97
N THR A 32 -8.23 0.28 7.68
CA THR A 32 -9.24 -0.11 8.65
C THR A 32 -9.98 -1.36 8.17
N ASP A 33 -10.12 -2.37 9.05
CA ASP A 33 -10.86 -3.62 8.77
C ASP A 33 -11.62 -4.05 10.03
N PRO A 34 -12.95 -3.87 10.09
CA PRO A 34 -13.75 -4.36 11.21
C PRO A 34 -13.89 -5.89 11.24
N ALA A 35 -13.74 -6.54 10.08
CA ALA A 35 -13.94 -7.99 9.92
C ALA A 35 -12.63 -8.79 9.98
N GLY A 36 -11.50 -8.12 10.20
CA GLY A 36 -10.18 -8.73 10.12
C GLY A 36 -9.07 -7.88 10.75
N ARG A 37 -7.83 -8.17 10.36
CA ARG A 37 -6.64 -7.45 10.83
C ARG A 37 -6.16 -6.51 9.73
N ALA A 38 -6.42 -5.21 9.90
CA ALA A 38 -5.89 -4.18 9.04
C ALA A 38 -4.35 -4.11 9.09
N VAL A 39 -3.72 -3.56 8.05
CA VAL A 39 -2.25 -3.49 7.96
C VAL A 39 -1.63 -2.67 9.11
N PRO A 40 -2.20 -1.51 9.54
CA PRO A 40 -1.66 -0.78 10.69
C PRO A 40 -1.76 -1.54 12.03
N LYS A 41 -2.50 -2.65 12.10
CA LYS A 41 -2.58 -3.52 13.29
C LYS A 41 -1.56 -4.68 13.25
N MET A 42 -0.68 -4.70 12.27
CA MET A 42 0.46 -5.62 12.19
C MET A 42 1.71 -4.95 12.79
N PRO A 43 2.77 -5.70 13.16
CA PRO A 43 4.00 -5.11 13.71
C PRO A 43 4.87 -4.49 12.60
N MET A 44 4.31 -3.52 11.86
CA MET A 44 4.96 -2.86 10.72
C MET A 44 6.24 -2.12 11.12
N GLU A 45 6.32 -1.68 12.38
CA GLU A 45 7.48 -1.03 12.97
C GLU A 45 8.72 -1.93 13.11
N LYS A 46 8.55 -3.25 12.96
CA LYS A 46 9.66 -4.22 12.99
C LYS A 46 10.29 -4.46 11.63
N LEU A 47 9.69 -3.95 10.55
CA LEU A 47 10.19 -4.18 9.20
C LEU A 47 11.56 -3.55 9.02
N THR A 48 12.48 -4.32 8.47
CA THR A 48 13.84 -3.91 8.12
C THR A 48 14.06 -3.89 6.60
N ILE A 49 12.98 -3.89 5.84
CA ILE A 49 12.96 -3.89 4.38
C ILE A 49 12.29 -2.61 3.85
N PRO A 50 12.59 -2.17 2.61
CA PRO A 50 11.88 -1.08 1.95
C PRO A 50 10.38 -1.36 1.80
N VAL A 51 9.57 -0.33 2.02
CA VAL A 51 8.11 -0.37 1.87
C VAL A 51 7.63 0.80 1.02
N LEU A 52 6.91 0.49 -0.06
CA LEU A 52 6.18 1.47 -0.84
C LEU A 52 4.68 1.37 -0.53
N VAL A 53 4.06 2.50 -0.19
CA VAL A 53 2.61 2.63 -0.04
C VAL A 53 2.08 3.47 -1.19
N VAL A 54 1.03 3.02 -1.87
CA VAL A 54 0.45 3.73 -3.02
C VAL A 54 -1.06 3.87 -2.84
N HIS A 55 -1.56 5.09 -2.85
CA HIS A 55 -2.99 5.37 -2.69
C HIS A 55 -3.44 6.48 -3.64
N HIS A 56 -4.69 6.42 -4.07
CA HIS A 56 -5.34 7.54 -4.73
C HIS A 56 -5.95 8.47 -3.67
N GLU A 57 -5.74 9.77 -3.81
CA GLU A 57 -6.20 10.77 -2.81
C GLU A 57 -7.73 10.87 -2.70
N GLN A 58 -8.44 10.41 -3.74
CA GLN A 58 -9.89 10.46 -3.87
C GLN A 58 -10.52 9.06 -3.83
N ASP A 59 -9.77 8.03 -3.41
CA ASP A 59 -10.32 6.70 -3.18
C ASP A 59 -11.46 6.77 -2.15
N GLY A 60 -12.67 6.49 -2.60
CA GLY A 60 -13.88 6.51 -1.76
C GLY A 60 -14.09 5.21 -0.99
N CYS A 61 -13.21 4.23 -1.13
CA CYS A 61 -13.32 2.98 -0.39
C CYS A 61 -13.03 3.17 1.10
N LYS A 62 -14.04 2.92 1.95
CA LYS A 62 -13.99 3.18 3.40
C LYS A 62 -12.90 2.40 4.15
N LEU A 63 -12.40 1.31 3.57
CA LEU A 63 -11.36 0.49 4.17
C LEU A 63 -9.93 0.99 3.85
N CYS A 64 -9.79 1.84 2.83
CA CYS A 64 -8.51 2.24 2.23
C CYS A 64 -8.35 3.77 2.16
N ALA A 65 -9.07 4.50 3.02
CA ALA A 65 -9.16 5.96 2.96
C ALA A 65 -7.77 6.62 3.02
N PHE A 66 -7.49 7.50 2.06
CA PHE A 66 -6.18 8.17 1.95
C PHE A 66 -5.80 8.94 3.23
N SER A 67 -6.79 9.52 3.91
CA SER A 67 -6.61 10.24 5.17
C SER A 67 -6.03 9.39 6.31
N GLU A 68 -6.12 8.06 6.23
CA GLU A 68 -5.58 7.13 7.22
C GLU A 68 -4.12 6.72 6.92
N THR A 69 -3.60 7.03 5.73
CA THR A 69 -2.22 6.69 5.35
C THR A 69 -1.14 7.24 6.29
N PRO A 70 -1.27 8.44 6.91
CA PRO A 70 -0.26 8.93 7.84
C PRO A 70 -0.01 7.99 9.03
N GLN A 71 -1.04 7.26 9.50
CA GLN A 71 -0.87 6.29 10.58
C GLN A 71 0.08 5.16 10.18
N LEU A 72 -0.13 4.58 8.99
CA LEU A 72 0.74 3.53 8.47
C LEU A 72 2.16 4.04 8.23
N MET A 73 2.30 5.22 7.64
CA MET A 73 3.62 5.82 7.39
C MET A 73 4.38 6.10 8.69
N GLY A 74 3.68 6.49 9.76
CA GLY A 74 4.29 6.64 11.08
C GLY A 74 4.86 5.34 11.65
N LEU A 75 4.18 4.21 11.45
CA LEU A 75 4.70 2.89 11.84
C LEU A 75 5.95 2.50 11.03
N LEU A 76 6.01 2.92 9.77
CA LEU A 76 7.11 2.63 8.85
C LEU A 76 8.30 3.58 8.98
N ALA A 77 8.25 4.57 9.87
CA ALA A 77 9.28 5.61 9.99
C ALA A 77 10.69 5.10 10.33
N LYS A 78 10.81 3.88 10.87
CA LYS A 78 12.10 3.23 11.20
C LYS A 78 12.59 2.26 10.12
N THR A 79 11.81 2.02 9.07
CA THR A 79 12.25 1.19 7.96
C THR A 79 13.37 1.89 7.18
N PRO A 80 14.28 1.15 6.52
CA PRO A 80 15.37 1.77 5.76
C PRO A 80 14.90 2.73 4.67
N ARG A 81 13.71 2.46 4.10
CA ARG A 81 13.05 3.29 3.10
C ARG A 81 11.55 3.07 3.16
N ALA A 82 10.80 4.07 3.60
CA ALA A 82 9.34 4.13 3.47
C ALA A 82 8.97 5.30 2.57
N GLU A 83 8.15 5.03 1.55
CA GLU A 83 7.66 6.07 0.63
C GLU A 83 6.15 5.96 0.46
N LEU A 84 5.47 7.11 0.41
CA LEU A 84 4.07 7.21 0.04
C LEU A 84 3.98 7.88 -1.33
N ILE A 85 3.46 7.15 -2.32
CA ILE A 85 3.04 7.73 -3.59
C ILE A 85 1.53 7.98 -3.50
N SER A 86 1.16 9.26 -3.45
CA SER A 86 -0.21 9.68 -3.67
C SER A 86 -0.44 9.98 -5.16
N VAL A 87 -1.64 9.65 -5.65
CA VAL A 87 -2.04 9.93 -7.04
C VAL A 87 -3.40 10.60 -7.10
N THR A 88 -3.61 11.38 -8.15
CA THR A 88 -4.82 12.11 -8.47
C THR A 88 -5.15 11.95 -9.96
N GLY A 89 -6.36 12.33 -10.37
CA GLY A 89 -6.82 12.24 -11.75
C GLY A 89 -7.59 10.93 -12.03
N GLY A 90 -7.63 10.51 -13.29
CA GLY A 90 -8.38 9.32 -13.70
C GLY A 90 -9.90 9.53 -13.70
N GLN A 91 -10.63 8.41 -13.65
CA GLN A 91 -12.08 8.35 -13.71
C GLN A 91 -12.63 7.57 -12.51
N SER A 92 -13.84 7.91 -12.07
CA SER A 92 -14.55 7.12 -11.08
C SER A 92 -15.96 6.76 -11.55
N LYS A 93 -16.27 5.46 -11.61
CA LYS A 93 -17.57 4.94 -12.05
C LYS A 93 -18.00 3.78 -11.15
N GLY A 94 -19.26 3.80 -10.73
CA GLY A 94 -19.85 2.72 -9.94
C GLY A 94 -19.51 2.79 -8.45
N ASP A 95 -19.40 1.63 -7.82
CA ASP A 95 -19.09 1.51 -6.40
C ASP A 95 -17.65 2.03 -6.13
N PRO A 96 -17.44 2.90 -5.13
CA PRO A 96 -16.13 3.45 -4.83
C PRO A 96 -15.03 2.45 -4.48
N CYS A 97 -15.34 1.21 -4.09
CA CYS A 97 -14.38 0.15 -3.81
C CYS A 97 -14.09 -0.75 -5.03
N GLU A 98 -14.73 -0.52 -6.18
CA GLU A 98 -14.58 -1.38 -7.36
C GLU A 98 -13.52 -0.84 -8.35
N ALA A 99 -13.06 -1.72 -9.24
CA ALA A 99 -11.94 -1.43 -10.15
C ALA A 99 -12.20 -0.28 -11.14
N MET A 100 -13.46 0.00 -11.47
CA MET A 100 -13.80 1.12 -12.37
C MET A 100 -13.94 2.46 -11.62
N ALA A 101 -13.78 2.47 -10.30
CA ALA A 101 -13.69 3.70 -9.51
C ALA A 101 -12.23 4.16 -9.38
N TYR A 102 -12.01 5.26 -8.64
CA TYR A 102 -10.66 5.69 -8.24
C TYR A 102 -9.91 4.61 -7.44
N HIS A 103 -10.58 3.59 -6.89
CA HIS A 103 -9.96 2.44 -6.22
C HIS A 103 -9.24 1.47 -7.17
N GLY A 104 -9.48 1.54 -8.48
CA GLY A 104 -8.74 0.74 -9.47
C GLY A 104 -7.72 1.52 -10.29
N TYR A 105 -7.42 2.77 -9.91
CA TYR A 105 -6.60 3.70 -10.70
C TYR A 105 -7.16 3.93 -12.12
N ASN A 106 -8.48 3.85 -12.28
CA ASN A 106 -9.13 3.83 -13.60
C ASN A 106 -8.72 5.02 -14.48
N GLY A 107 -8.13 4.72 -15.63
CA GLY A 107 -7.64 5.70 -16.61
C GLY A 107 -6.25 6.28 -16.33
N ILE A 108 -5.59 5.88 -15.24
CA ILE A 108 -4.21 6.28 -14.88
C ILE A 108 -3.34 5.07 -14.50
N GLU A 109 -3.77 3.85 -14.78
CA GLU A 109 -3.13 2.60 -14.39
C GLU A 109 -1.68 2.53 -14.87
N ALA A 110 -1.42 2.92 -16.13
CA ALA A 110 -0.09 2.90 -16.72
C ALA A 110 0.89 3.87 -16.01
N ASP A 111 0.42 5.05 -15.60
CA ASP A 111 1.26 5.99 -14.84
C ASP A 111 1.59 5.43 -13.46
N VAL A 112 0.59 4.87 -12.77
CA VAL A 112 0.76 4.27 -11.44
C VAL A 112 1.74 3.10 -11.49
N VAL A 113 1.56 2.17 -12.44
CA VAL A 113 2.48 1.04 -12.66
C VAL A 113 3.88 1.55 -13.00
N GLY A 114 4.00 2.62 -13.80
CA GLY A 114 5.29 3.25 -14.12
C GLY A 114 5.99 3.81 -12.88
N LYS A 115 5.26 4.49 -11.98
CA LYS A 115 5.79 5.00 -10.71
C LYS A 115 6.27 3.86 -9.80
N ILE A 116 5.46 2.80 -9.65
CA ILE A 116 5.82 1.61 -8.85
C ILE A 116 7.06 0.93 -9.43
N SER A 117 7.09 0.70 -10.75
CA SER A 117 8.22 0.03 -11.42
C SER A 117 9.52 0.81 -11.23
N ARG A 118 9.47 2.14 -11.38
CA ARG A 118 10.62 3.02 -11.13
C ARG A 118 11.09 2.91 -9.68
N TRP A 119 10.18 2.86 -8.71
CA TRP A 119 10.56 2.70 -7.31
C TRP A 119 11.27 1.37 -7.07
N ILE A 120 10.73 0.28 -7.63
CA ILE A 120 11.32 -1.08 -7.50
C ILE A 120 12.75 -1.09 -8.02
N ILE A 121 13.00 -0.61 -9.25
CA ILE A 121 14.32 -0.70 -9.89
C ILE A 121 15.34 0.35 -9.40
N THR A 122 14.90 1.41 -8.73
CA THR A 122 15.79 2.42 -8.14
C THR A 122 16.19 2.10 -6.70
N THR A 123 15.67 0.99 -6.15
CA THR A 123 16.07 0.50 -4.84
C THR A 123 17.49 -0.07 -4.93
N LYS A 124 18.45 0.71 -4.43
CA LYS A 124 19.82 0.27 -4.11
C LYS A 124 19.98 0.22 -2.60
#